data_AF-S2E6Z9-F1
#
_entry.id   AF-S2E6Z9-F1
#
_cell.length_a   1.000
_cell.length_b   1.000
_cell.length_c   1.000
_cell.angle_alpha   90.00
_cell.angle_beta   90.00
_cell.angle_gamma   90.00
#
_symmetry.space_group_name_H-M   'P 1'
#
loop_
_entity.id
_entity.type
_entity.pdbx_description
1 polymer ?
#
loop_
_entity_poly.entity_id
_entity_poly.type
_entity_poly.pdbx_seq_one_letter_code
_entity_poly.pdbx_strand_id
1 'polypeptide(L)'
;MYQVAKFVAKNVDGINSEPKVGKYIQIAEMANRWPITSTPGNLKETFKINQFHVGEMKTLEEFISKNKEQNLTHIIADEYSESILSEVYNHEEKFPYLEKIYESKEHGYEYNLKLYKINYDEFAKYLQIKNKNYGT
;
A
#
# COMPACT_ATOMS: atom_id res chain seq x y z
N MET A 1 -8.82 4.80 -13.43
CA MET A 1 -7.90 5.32 -12.39
C MET A 1 -8.63 5.96 -11.20
N TYR A 2 -9.45 6.99 -11.37
CA TYR A 2 -10.11 7.68 -10.23
C TYR A 2 -10.96 6.76 -9.34
N GLN A 3 -11.77 5.86 -9.90
CA GLN A 3 -12.60 4.96 -9.09
C GLN A 3 -11.75 4.01 -8.23
N VAL A 4 -10.63 3.51 -8.78
CA VAL A 4 -9.66 2.69 -8.05
C VAL A 4 -9.07 3.50 -6.89
N ALA A 5 -8.61 4.72 -7.16
CA ALA A 5 -8.07 5.59 -6.12
C ALA A 5 -9.11 5.98 -5.05
N LYS A 6 -10.38 6.15 -5.44
CA LYS A 6 -11.48 6.42 -4.51
C LYS A 6 -11.77 5.22 -3.61
N PHE A 7 -11.70 4.00 -4.14
CA PHE A 7 -11.79 2.79 -3.35
C PHE A 7 -10.61 2.71 -2.36
N VAL A 8 -9.38 2.85 -2.86
CA VAL A 8 -8.16 2.82 -2.03
C VAL A 8 -8.25 3.86 -0.91
N ALA A 9 -8.54 5.12 -1.24
CA ALA A 9 -8.57 6.22 -0.27
C ALA A 9 -9.64 6.08 0.84
N LYS A 10 -10.60 5.18 0.67
CA LYS A 10 -11.62 4.88 1.69
C LYS A 10 -11.25 3.71 2.60
N ASN A 11 -10.26 2.90 2.21
CA ASN A 11 -9.97 1.61 2.85
C ASN A 11 -8.55 1.52 3.42
N VAL A 12 -7.74 2.56 3.32
CA VAL A 12 -6.33 2.54 3.76
C VAL A 12 -5.98 3.76 4.60
N ASP A 13 -5.04 3.58 5.53
CA ASP A 13 -4.44 4.67 6.31
C ASP A 13 -2.97 4.94 5.94
N GLY A 14 -2.31 3.98 5.28
CA GLY A 14 -0.93 4.13 4.84
C GLY A 14 -0.49 3.05 3.86
N ILE A 15 0.23 3.45 2.82
CA ILE A 15 0.59 2.63 1.65
C ILE A 15 2.01 2.94 1.17
N ASN A 16 2.60 2.08 0.35
CA ASN A 16 3.75 2.47 -0.46
C ASN A 16 3.38 3.59 -1.45
N SER A 17 4.32 4.49 -1.70
CA SER A 17 4.22 5.52 -2.72
C SER A 17 4.23 4.86 -4.09
N GLU A 18 3.11 4.96 -4.81
CA GLU A 18 2.97 4.48 -6.19
C GLU A 18 2.60 5.65 -7.11
N PRO A 19 3.51 6.13 -7.99
CA PRO A 19 3.31 7.37 -8.75
C PRO A 19 2.02 7.45 -9.57
N LYS A 20 1.57 6.34 -10.15
CA LYS A 20 0.38 6.34 -11.03
C LYS A 20 -0.90 6.55 -10.23
N VAL A 21 -1.12 5.80 -9.15
CA VAL A 21 -2.34 5.87 -8.34
C VAL A 21 -2.26 6.96 -7.26
N GLY A 22 -1.07 7.27 -6.74
CA GLY A 22 -0.85 8.19 -5.62
C GLY A 22 -1.39 9.61 -5.85
N LYS A 23 -1.26 10.13 -7.07
CA LYS A 23 -1.86 11.42 -7.46
C LYS A 23 -3.39 11.41 -7.37
N TYR A 24 -4.01 10.30 -7.78
CA TYR A 24 -5.46 10.16 -7.74
C TYR A 24 -5.99 9.88 -6.33
N ILE A 25 -5.18 9.28 -5.45
CA ILE A 25 -5.52 9.08 -4.03
C ILE A 25 -5.69 10.45 -3.35
N GLN A 26 -4.76 11.39 -3.59
CA GLN A 26 -4.89 12.76 -3.07
C GLN A 26 -6.18 13.45 -3.55
N ILE A 27 -6.51 13.32 -4.85
CA ILE A 27 -7.75 13.86 -5.41
C ILE A 27 -8.98 13.19 -4.76
N ALA A 28 -8.94 11.88 -4.55
CA ALA A 28 -10.02 11.14 -3.89
C ALA A 28 -10.19 11.55 -2.42
N GLU A 29 -9.09 11.74 -1.68
CA GLU A 29 -9.12 12.24 -0.31
C GLU A 29 -9.77 13.62 -0.21
N MET A 30 -9.50 14.51 -1.17
CA MET A 30 -10.14 15.84 -1.24
C MET A 30 -11.64 15.72 -1.53
N ALA A 31 -12.01 14.88 -2.50
CA ALA A 31 -13.41 14.64 -2.85
C ALA A 31 -14.21 14.05 -1.68
N ASN A 32 -13.61 13.14 -0.90
CA ASN A 32 -14.22 12.55 0.29
C ASN A 32 -14.42 13.56 1.43
N ARG A 33 -13.71 14.69 1.43
CA ARG A 33 -13.79 15.76 2.44
C ARG A 33 -14.68 16.93 2.02
N TRP A 34 -15.39 16.82 0.89
CA TRP A 34 -16.24 17.90 0.40
C TRP A 34 -17.48 18.10 1.30
N PRO A 35 -17.92 19.36 1.56
CA PRO A 35 -17.27 20.62 1.18
C PRO A 35 -16.06 20.94 2.06
N ILE A 36 -15.02 21.51 1.44
CA ILE A 36 -13.83 21.96 2.17
C ILE A 36 -14.14 23.30 2.83
N THR A 37 -14.43 23.28 4.14
CA THR A 37 -14.80 24.49 4.90
C THR A 37 -13.60 25.17 5.56
N SER A 38 -12.46 24.50 5.67
CA SER A 38 -11.18 25.07 6.10
C SER A 38 -10.01 24.25 5.56
N THR A 39 -8.91 24.92 5.23
CA THR A 39 -7.63 24.27 4.91
C THR A 39 -6.54 24.88 5.79
N PRO A 40 -5.68 24.08 6.45
CA PRO A 40 -4.37 24.58 6.84
C PRO A 40 -3.68 25.21 5.63
N GLY A 41 -2.85 26.24 5.86
CA GLY A 41 -2.17 26.98 4.79
C GLY A 41 -1.30 26.13 3.85
N ASN A 42 -1.11 24.85 4.20
CA ASN A 42 -0.44 23.83 3.41
C ASN A 42 -1.38 22.67 3.07
N LEU A 43 -1.64 22.46 1.78
CA LEU A 43 -2.50 21.38 1.27
C LEU A 43 -2.03 19.98 1.71
N LYS A 44 -0.71 19.78 1.88
CA LYS A 44 -0.15 18.49 2.28
C LYS A 44 -0.60 18.06 3.67
N GLU A 45 -0.82 19.02 4.58
CA GLU A 45 -1.29 18.77 5.95
C GLU A 45 -2.74 18.27 5.99
N THR A 46 -3.43 18.32 4.85
CA THR A 46 -4.82 17.87 4.75
C THR A 46 -4.96 16.41 4.35
N PHE A 47 -3.90 15.78 3.82
CA PHE A 47 -3.91 14.36 3.46
C PHE A 47 -3.68 13.51 4.69
N LYS A 48 -4.50 12.49 4.87
CA LYS A 48 -4.46 11.57 6.01
C LYS A 48 -3.73 10.27 5.69
N ILE A 49 -3.67 9.91 4.41
CA ILE A 49 -3.08 8.65 3.97
C ILE A 49 -1.56 8.84 3.86
N ASN A 50 -0.83 8.09 4.67
CA ASN A 50 0.63 8.10 4.62
C ASN A 50 1.12 7.36 3.36
N GLN A 51 2.12 7.94 2.68
CA GLN A 51 2.75 7.34 1.50
C GLN A 51 4.24 7.17 1.74
N PHE A 52 4.72 5.93 1.62
CA PHE A 52 6.10 5.55 1.94
C PHE A 52 6.88 5.13 0.71
N HIS A 53 8.00 5.79 0.44
CA HIS A 53 8.87 5.38 -0.67
C HIS A 53 9.57 4.06 -0.36
N VAL A 54 9.48 3.12 -1.30
CA VAL A 54 10.18 1.82 -1.24
C VAL A 54 11.70 1.98 -1.35
N GLY A 55 12.17 2.97 -2.11
CA GLY A 55 13.60 3.29 -2.21
C GLY A 55 14.47 2.09 -2.56
N GLU A 56 15.56 1.89 -1.82
CA GLU A 56 16.56 0.83 -2.04
C GLU A 56 16.32 -0.43 -1.19
N MET A 57 15.15 -0.56 -0.55
CA MET A 57 14.87 -1.72 0.30
C MET A 57 14.89 -3.01 -0.51
N LYS A 58 15.60 -4.01 0.01
CA LYS A 58 15.87 -5.25 -0.72
C LYS A 58 14.75 -6.27 -0.58
N THR A 59 13.97 -6.15 0.49
CA THR A 59 12.89 -7.09 0.82
C THR A 59 11.64 -6.34 1.27
N LEU A 60 10.48 -6.98 1.09
CA LEU A 60 9.21 -6.42 1.55
C LEU A 60 9.13 -6.36 3.07
N GLU A 61 9.75 -7.32 3.76
CA GLU A 61 9.79 -7.37 5.20
C GLU A 61 10.60 -6.23 5.81
N GLU A 62 11.71 -5.85 5.19
CA GLU A 62 12.47 -4.66 5.56
C GLU A 62 11.59 -3.41 5.43
N PHE A 63 10.88 -3.28 4.31
CA PHE A 63 9.94 -2.18 4.08
C PHE A 63 8.83 -2.11 5.12
N ILE A 64 8.15 -3.23 5.37
CA ILE A 64 7.04 -3.28 6.33
C ILE A 64 7.55 -2.99 7.74
N SER A 65 8.69 -3.58 8.14
CA SER A 65 9.26 -3.38 9.48
C SER A 65 9.66 -1.93 9.72
N LYS A 66 10.25 -1.28 8.71
CA LYS A 66 10.70 0.12 8.80
C LYS A 66 9.54 1.10 8.98
N ASN A 67 8.40 0.84 8.34
CA ASN A 67 7.29 1.81 8.26
C ASN A 67 6.07 1.44 9.12
N LYS A 68 6.10 0.30 9.83
CA LYS A 68 5.00 -0.16 10.70
C LYS A 68 4.56 0.89 11.70
N GLU A 69 5.50 1.45 12.47
CA GLU A 69 5.21 2.44 13.52
C GLU A 69 4.77 3.80 12.95
N GLN A 70 4.93 4.01 11.65
CA GLN A 70 4.44 5.19 10.94
C GLN A 70 3.06 4.97 10.30
N ASN A 71 2.37 3.89 10.66
CA ASN A 71 1.03 3.56 10.18
C ASN A 71 0.98 3.12 8.71
N LEU A 72 1.99 2.40 8.23
CA LEU A 72 1.83 1.56 7.03
C LEU A 72 0.75 0.50 7.35
N THR A 73 -0.25 0.37 6.50
CA THR A 73 -1.37 -0.58 6.73
C THR A 73 -1.61 -1.50 5.56
N HIS A 74 -1.30 -1.03 4.35
CA HIS A 74 -1.57 -1.74 3.11
C HIS A 74 -0.38 -1.65 2.15
N ILE A 75 -0.32 -2.59 1.22
CA ILE A 75 0.60 -2.60 0.09
C ILE A 75 -0.22 -2.49 -1.20
N ILE A 76 0.20 -1.60 -2.08
CA ILE A 76 -0.28 -1.48 -3.45
C ILE A 76 0.79 -2.06 -4.37
N ALA A 77 0.39 -2.97 -5.24
CA ALA A 77 1.21 -3.45 -6.33
C ALA A 77 0.39 -3.44 -7.62
N ASP A 78 0.97 -2.97 -8.71
CA ASP A 78 0.35 -2.88 -10.02
C ASP A 78 1.19 -3.61 -11.08
N GLU A 79 0.64 -3.74 -12.29
CA GLU A 79 1.31 -4.40 -13.41
C GLU A 79 2.61 -3.70 -13.90
N TYR A 80 2.90 -2.50 -13.41
CA TYR A 80 4.10 -1.72 -13.74
C TYR A 80 5.05 -1.59 -12.56
N SER A 81 4.77 -2.27 -11.46
CA SER A 81 5.52 -2.17 -10.23
C SER A 81 6.91 -2.73 -10.45
N GLU A 82 7.90 -2.06 -9.88
CA GLU A 82 9.30 -2.46 -9.97
C GLU A 82 9.78 -3.06 -8.64
N SER A 83 10.99 -3.62 -8.66
CA SER A 83 11.68 -4.12 -7.46
C SER A 83 10.82 -5.11 -6.66
N ILE A 84 10.79 -4.99 -5.33
CA ILE A 84 10.05 -5.88 -4.43
C ILE A 84 8.53 -5.88 -4.70
N LEU A 85 7.97 -4.79 -5.25
CA LEU A 85 6.53 -4.70 -5.53
C LEU A 85 6.14 -5.53 -6.76
N SER A 86 7.05 -5.70 -7.72
CA SER A 86 6.85 -6.62 -8.85
C SER A 86 6.67 -8.05 -8.38
N GLU A 87 7.40 -8.45 -7.32
CA GLU A 87 7.26 -9.77 -6.72
C GLU A 87 5.93 -9.91 -5.98
N VAL A 88 5.50 -8.87 -5.25
CA VAL A 88 4.16 -8.84 -4.61
C VAL A 88 3.05 -9.03 -5.65
N TYR A 89 3.16 -8.38 -6.81
CA TYR A 89 2.14 -8.47 -7.84
C TYR A 89 2.07 -9.86 -8.50
N ASN A 90 3.23 -10.45 -8.80
CA ASN A 90 3.34 -11.70 -9.59
C ASN A 90 3.39 -12.97 -8.74
N HIS A 91 3.76 -12.88 -7.47
CA HIS A 91 4.03 -14.00 -6.56
C HIS A 91 3.41 -13.76 -5.17
N GLU A 92 2.11 -13.47 -5.13
CA GLU A 92 1.40 -13.15 -3.89
C GLU A 92 1.48 -14.27 -2.84
N GLU A 93 1.61 -15.52 -3.27
CA GLU A 93 1.79 -16.70 -2.41
C GLU A 93 3.05 -16.66 -1.53
N LYS A 94 4.06 -15.86 -1.91
CA LYS A 94 5.29 -15.70 -1.12
C LYS A 94 5.09 -14.84 0.13
N PHE A 95 3.98 -14.10 0.20
CA PHE A 95 3.70 -13.13 1.24
C PHE A 95 2.44 -13.51 2.02
N PRO A 96 2.47 -14.59 2.84
CA PRO A 96 1.28 -15.11 3.52
C PRO A 96 0.68 -14.15 4.56
N TYR A 97 1.40 -13.09 4.90
CA TYR A 97 0.95 -12.01 5.78
C TYR A 97 0.22 -10.87 5.04
N LEU A 98 0.06 -10.97 3.71
CA LEU A 98 -0.70 -10.04 2.90
C LEU A 98 -2.07 -10.63 2.53
N GLU A 99 -3.14 -10.00 3.00
CA GLU A 99 -4.52 -10.34 2.63
C GLU A 99 -4.93 -9.50 1.42
N LYS A 100 -5.16 -10.12 0.26
CA LYS A 100 -5.66 -9.41 -0.92
C LYS A 100 -7.11 -9.00 -0.69
N ILE A 101 -7.37 -7.69 -0.64
CA ILE A 101 -8.71 -7.14 -0.38
C ILE A 101 -9.35 -6.50 -1.62
N TYR A 102 -8.56 -6.28 -2.69
CA TYR A 102 -9.07 -5.71 -3.94
C TYR A 102 -8.14 -6.00 -5.12
N GLU A 103 -8.74 -6.28 -6.28
CA GLU A 103 -8.06 -6.42 -7.57
C GLU A 103 -8.86 -5.65 -8.65
N SER A 104 -8.23 -4.64 -9.27
CA SER A 104 -8.95 -3.76 -10.21
C SER A 104 -9.37 -4.48 -11.50
N LYS A 105 -8.69 -5.58 -11.86
CA LYS A 105 -9.02 -6.39 -13.04
C LYS A 105 -10.43 -6.97 -12.96
N GLU A 106 -10.89 -7.33 -11.76
CA GLU A 106 -12.24 -7.86 -11.51
C GLU A 106 -13.35 -6.84 -11.85
N HIS A 107 -12.97 -5.58 -12.02
CA HIS A 107 -13.87 -4.47 -12.30
C HIS A 107 -13.76 -3.97 -13.76
N GLY A 108 -13.03 -4.69 -14.62
CA GLY A 108 -12.91 -4.38 -16.06
C GLY A 108 -12.07 -3.14 -16.38
N TYR A 109 -11.21 -2.69 -15.46
CA TYR A 109 -10.31 -1.57 -15.70
C TYR A 109 -9.06 -2.01 -16.47
N GLU A 110 -8.59 -1.18 -17.41
CA GLU A 110 -7.35 -1.43 -18.16
C GLU A 110 -6.10 -1.43 -17.29
N TYR A 111 -6.11 -0.66 -16.20
CA TYR A 111 -5.00 -0.58 -15.25
C TYR A 111 -5.20 -1.60 -14.13
N ASN A 112 -4.29 -2.57 -14.05
CA ASN A 112 -4.35 -3.67 -13.09
C ASN A 112 -3.54 -3.36 -11.83
N LEU A 113 -4.25 -3.24 -10.71
CA LEU A 113 -3.74 -2.94 -9.38
C LEU A 113 -4.34 -3.91 -8.40
N LYS A 114 -3.50 -4.42 -7.51
CA LYS A 114 -3.88 -5.23 -6.36
C LYS A 114 -3.59 -4.45 -5.07
N LEU A 115 -4.53 -4.52 -4.14
CA LEU A 115 -4.42 -3.92 -2.82
C LEU A 115 -4.41 -5.03 -1.77
N TYR A 116 -3.40 -5.00 -0.93
CA TYR A 116 -3.19 -5.98 0.13
C TYR A 116 -3.24 -5.30 1.49
N LYS A 117 -3.99 -5.85 2.42
CA LYS A 117 -3.93 -5.48 3.83
C LYS A 117 -2.82 -6.27 4.51
N ILE A 118 -2.01 -5.58 5.32
CA ILE A 118 -0.96 -6.25 6.10
C ILE A 118 -1.61 -6.85 7.35
N ASN A 119 -1.52 -8.18 7.48
CA ASN A 119 -1.81 -8.85 8.74
C ASN A 119 -0.54 -8.86 9.60
N TYR A 120 -0.46 -7.92 10.55
CA TYR A 120 0.73 -7.75 11.39
C TYR A 120 1.00 -8.93 12.34
N ASP A 121 -0.01 -9.70 12.71
CA ASP A 121 0.17 -10.89 13.54
C ASP A 121 0.83 -12.02 12.72
N GLU A 122 0.33 -12.26 11.50
CA GLU A 122 0.95 -13.21 10.57
C GLU A 122 2.35 -12.76 10.13
N PHE A 123 2.54 -11.44 9.94
CA PHE A 123 3.85 -10.87 9.65
C PHE A 123 4.86 -11.16 10.78
N ALA A 124 4.45 -10.95 12.04
CA ALA A 124 5.30 -11.23 13.19
C ALA A 124 5.66 -12.72 13.30
N LYS A 125 4.69 -13.63 13.07
CA LYS A 125 4.93 -15.08 13.03
C LYS A 125 5.90 -15.47 11.91
N TYR A 126 5.69 -14.90 10.71
CA TYR A 126 6.55 -15.13 9.55
C TYR A 126 8.00 -14.76 9.84
N LEU A 127 8.26 -13.58 10.43
CA LEU A 127 9.62 -13.16 10.82
C LEU A 127 10.27 -14.11 11.82
N GLN A 128 9.51 -14.61 12.80
CA GLN A 128 10.04 -15.59 13.78
C GLN A 128 10.46 -16.90 13.12
N ILE A 129 9.66 -17.42 12.17
CA ILE A 129 9.97 -18.66 11.44
C ILE A 129 11.19 -18.43 10.55
N LYS A 130 11.21 -17.32 9.80
CA LYS A 130 12.31 -16.94 8.91
C LYS A 130 13.64 -16.89 9.68
N ASN A 131 13.67 -16.18 10.81
CA ASN A 131 14.89 -16.04 11.62
C ASN A 131 15.39 -17.37 12.23
N LYS A 132 14.49 -18.29 12.56
CA LYS A 132 14.89 -19.64 13.02
C LYS A 132 15.55 -20.47 11.93
N ASN A 133 15.15 -20.29 10.67
CA ASN A 133 15.68 -21.05 9.54
C ASN A 133 17.03 -20.53 9.01
N TYR A 134 17.40 -19.27 9.33
CA TYR A 134 18.70 -18.69 8.96
C TYR A 134 19.72 -18.67 10.12
N GLY A 135 19.36 -19.22 11.28
CA GLY A 135 20.24 -19.44 12.42
C GLY A 135 20.78 -20.86 12.49
N THR A 136 21.68 -21.23 11.57
CA THR A 136 22.60 -22.37 11.65
C THR A 136 23.95 -21.98 11.09
#